data_AF-A0A447MXZ2-F1
#
_entry.id   AF-A0A447MXZ2-F1
#
_cell.length_a   1.000
_cell.length_b   1.000
_cell.length_c   1.000
_cell.angle_alpha   90.00
_cell.angle_beta   90.00
_cell.angle_gamma   90.00
#
_symmetry.space_group_name_H-M   'P 1'
#
loop_
_entity.id
_entity.type
_entity.pdbx_description
1 polymer ?
#
loop_
_entity_poly.entity_id
_entity_poly.type
_entity_poly.pdbx_seq_one_letter_code
_entity_poly.pdbx_strand_id
1 'polypeptide(L)' 'MTTPTEDKAGLKQEIIANAQRKVLLADSSKYGAHSLFNVVPLERFNDVITDVNLPPSAQVELKGRAFALTLVQPE' A
#
# COMPACT_ATOMS: atom_id res chain seq x y z
N MET A 1 1.74 4.19 -42.46
CA MET A 1 0.86 5.34 -42.14
C MET A 1 -0.56 4.80 -42.16
N THR A 2 -1.29 4.76 -41.06
CA THR A 2 -1.88 5.91 -40.34
C THR A 2 -1.81 5.69 -38.83
N THR A 3 -1.02 6.51 -38.12
CA THR A 3 -1.48 7.59 -37.22
C THR A 3 -2.17 7.07 -35.94
N PRO A 4 -1.54 7.27 -34.76
CA PRO A 4 -2.05 6.84 -33.47
C PRO A 4 -3.09 7.85 -33.00
N THR A 5 -4.36 7.47 -32.91
CA THR A 5 -5.35 8.36 -32.31
C THR A 5 -5.26 8.26 -30.79
N GLU A 6 -4.90 9.40 -30.18
CA GLU A 6 -4.79 9.71 -28.75
C GLU A 6 -6.03 9.39 -27.88
N ASP A 7 -7.08 8.78 -28.42
CA ASP A 7 -8.37 8.57 -27.74
C ASP A 7 -8.40 7.39 -26.74
N LYS A 8 -7.27 6.72 -26.48
CA LYS A 8 -7.22 5.57 -25.56
C LYS A 8 -6.17 5.67 -24.45
N ALA A 9 -5.57 6.84 -24.24
CA ALA A 9 -4.62 7.06 -23.16
C ALA A 9 -5.25 7.74 -21.91
N GLY A 10 -6.25 8.61 -22.10
CA GLY A 10 -6.85 9.39 -21.00
C GLY A 10 -7.57 8.54 -19.94
N LEU A 11 -8.33 7.53 -20.38
CA LEU A 11 -9.15 6.71 -19.46
C LEU A 11 -8.30 5.91 -18.46
N LYS A 12 -7.10 5.48 -18.86
CA LYS A 12 -6.21 4.70 -17.98
C LYS A 12 -5.41 5.59 -17.03
N GLN A 13 -5.08 6.81 -17.44
CA GLN A 13 -4.43 7.79 -16.57
C GLN A 13 -5.38 8.31 -15.49
N GLU A 14 -6.67 8.50 -15.80
CA GLU A 14 -7.67 8.88 -14.78
C GLU A 14 -7.96 7.76 -13.77
N ILE A 15 -7.99 6.49 -14.19
CA ILE A 15 -8.19 5.34 -13.27
C ILE A 15 -6.99 5.18 -12.32
N ILE A 16 -5.76 5.43 -12.79
CA ILE A 16 -4.54 5.33 -11.97
C ILE A 16 -4.35 6.59 -11.10
N ALA A 17 -4.74 7.77 -11.58
CA ALA A 17 -4.82 8.98 -10.78
C ALA A 17 -5.94 8.93 -9.71
N ASN A 18 -7.02 8.18 -9.97
CA ASN A 18 -8.14 7.94 -9.05
C ASN A 18 -8.11 6.57 -8.36
N ALA A 19 -6.96 5.92 -8.22
CA ALA A 19 -6.84 4.89 -7.21
C ALA A 19 -6.93 5.57 -5.82
N GLN A 20 -8.15 5.83 -5.35
CA GLN A 20 -8.43 6.58 -4.11
C GLN A 20 -7.79 5.94 -2.87
N ARG A 21 -7.47 4.65 -2.94
CA ARG A 21 -7.04 3.87 -1.80
C ARG A 21 -6.09 2.75 -2.19
N LYS A 22 -4.84 2.82 -1.74
CA LYS A 22 -3.81 1.77 -1.84
C LYS A 22 -3.69 1.08 -0.49
N VAL A 23 -4.06 -0.19 -0.44
CA VAL A 23 -4.04 -0.99 0.79
C VAL A 23 -2.90 -1.98 0.73
N LEU A 24 -2.00 -1.95 1.71
CA LEU A 24 -1.00 -2.98 1.94
C LEU A 24 -1.58 -4.00 2.95
N LEU A 25 -1.76 -5.24 2.52
CA LEU A 25 -2.07 -6.36 3.42
C LEU A 25 -0.79 -7.16 3.65
N ALA A 26 -0.31 -7.19 4.89
CA ALA A 26 0.88 -7.93 5.28
C ALA A 26 0.77 -8.39 6.73
N ASP A 27 0.98 -9.68 6.98
CA ASP A 27 1.13 -10.17 8.35
C ASP A 27 2.41 -9.60 9.00
N SER A 28 2.43 -9.62 10.32
CA SER A 28 3.51 -9.17 11.19
C SER A 28 4.77 -10.00 11.04
N SER A 29 4.69 -11.24 10.50
CA SER A 29 5.87 -12.03 10.14
C SER A 29 6.66 -11.40 8.98
N LYS A 30 6.04 -10.50 8.21
CA LYS A 30 6.71 -9.69 7.18
C LYS A 30 7.27 -8.37 7.71
N TYR A 31 6.95 -7.98 8.96
CA TYR A 31 7.51 -6.77 9.56
C TYR A 31 8.99 -6.95 9.89
N GLY A 32 9.84 -6.02 9.43
CA GLY A 32 11.29 -6.11 9.61
C GLY A 32 11.96 -7.20 8.75
N ALA A 33 11.21 -7.93 7.93
CA ALA A 33 11.77 -8.84 6.95
C ALA A 33 12.30 -8.05 5.74
N HIS A 34 13.54 -8.32 5.34
CA HIS A 34 14.11 -7.75 4.13
C HIS A 34 13.45 -8.41 2.90
N SER A 35 12.46 -7.75 2.32
CA SER A 35 12.00 -8.10 0.98
C SER A 35 13.06 -7.69 -0.04
N LEU A 36 13.43 -8.60 -0.94
CA LEU A 36 14.35 -8.35 -2.05
C LEU A 36 13.87 -7.21 -2.97
N PHE A 37 12.59 -6.84 -2.87
CA PHE A 37 11.97 -5.75 -3.62
C PHE A 37 11.34 -4.75 -2.65
N ASN A 38 11.99 -3.60 -2.46
CA ASN A 38 11.35 -2.43 -1.85
C ASN A 38 10.54 -1.72 -2.94
N VAL A 39 9.36 -2.25 -3.27
CA VAL A 39 8.56 -1.83 -4.43
C VAL A 39 8.13 -0.37 -4.30
N VAL A 40 7.82 0.11 -3.10
CA VAL A 40 7.44 1.50 -2.80
C VAL A 40 7.60 1.83 -1.30
N PRO A 41 7.89 3.09 -0.92
CA PRO A 41 7.83 3.55 0.46
C PRO A 41 6.44 3.33 1.07
N LEU A 42 6.37 3.00 2.37
CA LEU A 42 5.12 2.77 3.11
C LEU A 42 4.18 3.98 3.05
N GLU A 43 4.74 5.19 2.94
CA GLU A 43 4.04 6.46 2.87
C GLU A 43 3.26 6.64 1.56
N ARG A 44 3.44 5.75 0.57
CA ARG A 44 2.65 5.73 -0.66
C ARG A 44 1.36 4.92 -0.55
N PHE A 45 1.15 4.19 0.54
CA PHE A 45 -0.10 3.50 0.83
C PHE A 45 -1.05 4.40 1.61
N ASN A 46 -2.35 4.19 1.43
CA ASN A 46 -3.39 4.84 2.20
C ASN A 46 -3.71 4.05 3.47
N ASP A 47 -3.63 2.73 3.39
CA ASP A 47 -3.90 1.84 4.52
C ASP A 47 -2.88 0.71 4.58
N VAL A 48 -2.56 0.31 5.80
CA VAL A 48 -1.78 -0.88 6.11
C VAL A 48 -2.62 -1.76 7.03
N ILE A 49 -2.86 -2.99 6.61
CA ILE A 49 -3.59 -4.00 7.35
C ILE A 49 -2.59 -5.09 7.73
N THR A 50 -2.46 -5.34 9.03
CA THR A 50 -1.58 -6.37 9.57
C THR A 50 -2.27 -7.09 10.72
N ASP A 51 -1.72 -8.21 11.18
CA ASP A 51 -2.30 -8.96 12.28
C ASP A 51 -1.91 -8.38 13.64
N VAL A 52 -2.66 -8.75 14.68
CA VAL A 52 -2.45 -8.29 16.06
C VAL A 52 -1.10 -8.71 16.67
N ASN A 53 -0.38 -9.64 16.03
CA ASN A 53 0.94 -10.10 16.49
C ASN A 53 2.06 -9.09 16.20
N LEU A 54 1.78 -7.97 15.54
CA LEU A 54 2.75 -6.89 15.36
C LEU A 54 3.22 -6.32 16.73
N PRO A 55 4.52 -6.21 17.01
CA PRO A 55 5.01 -5.70 18.29
C PRO A 55 4.47 -4.30 18.64
N PRO A 56 4.18 -4.00 19.93
CA PRO A 56 3.62 -2.70 20.33
C PRO A 56 4.48 -1.50 19.92
N SER A 57 5.82 -1.63 19.94
CA SER A 57 6.73 -0.58 19.47
C SER A 57 6.56 -0.28 17.98
N ALA A 58 6.41 -1.31 17.15
CA ALA A 58 6.14 -1.19 15.72
C ALA A 58 4.75 -0.60 15.44
N GLN A 59 3.74 -0.98 16.23
CA GLN A 59 2.40 -0.37 16.12
C GLN A 59 2.44 1.14 16.39
N VAL A 60 3.18 1.57 17.41
CA VAL A 60 3.35 3.00 17.73
C VAL A 60 4.07 3.74 16.60
N GLU A 61 5.14 3.14 16.06
CA GLU A 61 5.90 3.70 14.95
C GLU A 61 5.04 3.87 13.69
N LEU A 62 4.28 2.82 13.31
CA LEU A 62 3.45 2.84 12.10
C LEU A 62 2.21 3.73 12.23
N LYS A 63 1.61 3.86 13.43
CA LYS A 63 0.50 4.80 13.69
C LYS A 63 0.91 6.26 13.51
N GLY A 64 2.19 6.59 13.64
CA GLY A 64 2.72 7.94 13.43
C GLY A 64 2.94 8.32 11.97
N ARG A 65 2.67 7.42 11.02
CA ARG A 65 2.92 7.63 9.59
C ARG A 65 1.68 8.10 8.84
N ALA A 66 1.85 8.48 7.58
CA ALA A 66 0.82 9.09 6.74
C ALA A 66 -0.28 8.12 6.22
N PHE A 67 -0.38 6.90 6.76
CA PHE A 67 -1.35 5.87 6.36
C PHE A 67 -2.15 5.38 7.57
N ALA A 68 -3.35 4.86 7.34
CA ALA A 68 -4.16 4.26 8.40
C ALA A 68 -3.71 2.83 8.70
N LEU A 69 -3.39 2.53 9.96
CA LEU A 69 -3.05 1.18 10.40
C LEU A 69 -4.28 0.46 10.95
N THR A 70 -4.59 -0.72 10.41
CA THR A 70 -5.64 -1.62 10.91
C THR A 70 -5.00 -2.93 11.40
N LEU A 71 -5.35 -3.35 12.61
CA LEU A 71 -4.93 -4.64 13.17
C LEU A 71 -6.09 -5.63 13.09
N VAL A 72 -5.82 -6.82 12.56
CA VAL A 72 -6.82 -7.89 12.38
C VAL A 72 -6.39 -9.11 13.19
N GLN A 73 -7.34 -9.78 13.84
CA GLN A 73 -7.06 -11.06 14.49
C GLN A 73 -7.24 -12.17 13.45
N PRO A 74 -6.18 -12.94 13.12
CA PRO A 74 -6.33 -14.10 12.24
C PRO A 74 -7.16 -15.18 12.96
N GLU A 75 -8.02 -15.87 12.22
CA GLU A 75 -8.82 -17.01 12.71
C GLU A 75 -7.95 -18.21 13.13
#